data_AF-U5QBF4-F1
#
_entry.id   AF-U5QBF4-F1
#
_cell.length_a   1.000
_cell.length_b   1.000
_cell.length_c   1.000
_cell.angle_alpha   90.00
_cell.angle_beta   90.00
_cell.angle_gamma   90.00
#
_symmetry.space_group_name_H-M   'P 1'
#
loop_
_entity.id
_entity.type
_entity.pdbx_description
1 polymer ?
#
loop_
_entity_poly.entity_id
_entity_poly.type
_entity_poly.pdbx_seq_one_letter_code
_entity_poly.pdbx_strand_id
1 'polypeptide(L)'
;MENCALNLNYCAGINCIESFIPKDCRVITIIDANIAERYGKYFPQPQISVVASEENKSLQNVERLSLQLLDMGADRSSFLLAVGGGIISDLTGFIGSVYMRGIKFAYVPTTLLAQADAAIGGKTAVNLGGYKNILGVVNQPTYTLFCPDFLDTLPAKEMLAGTSELLKTFLLNDRENYFNCLGEIRAHGLNARTLWPYIKKCSAIKASIVEQDPYDNGIRKTLNLGHTFAHALEKSTGIHHGEAVSIGIVLAAKLSVKTGLLNHDEAITIESDFRDLGLAVKSPVKISELAEIMCKDKKRSGDSIDFILLERIGKAMIFTIKVKDLEGLINDLS
;
A
#
# COMPACT_ATOMS: atom_id res chain seq x y z
N MET A 1 -7.04 19.18 -18.07
CA MET A 1 -6.59 18.03 -17.27
C MET A 1 -7.61 16.95 -17.50
N GLU A 2 -7.25 15.89 -18.24
CA GLU A 2 -8.11 14.72 -18.40
C GLU A 2 -8.43 14.16 -17.01
N ASN A 3 -9.67 13.73 -16.81
CA ASN A 3 -10.12 13.10 -15.58
C ASN A 3 -9.19 11.92 -15.29
N CYS A 4 -8.46 11.93 -14.17
CA CYS A 4 -7.57 10.86 -13.76
C CYS A 4 -8.37 9.65 -13.23
N ALA A 5 -9.41 9.22 -13.93
CA ALA A 5 -10.27 8.13 -13.47
C ALA A 5 -9.47 6.82 -13.42
N LEU A 6 -9.39 6.21 -12.24
CA LEU A 6 -8.69 4.95 -12.05
C LEU A 6 -9.56 3.80 -12.56
N ASN A 7 -9.01 3.01 -13.47
CA ASN A 7 -9.72 1.86 -14.04
C ASN A 7 -9.52 0.61 -13.17
N LEU A 8 -10.38 0.43 -12.17
CA LEU A 8 -10.40 -0.74 -11.28
C LEU A 8 -11.34 -1.82 -11.82
N ASN A 9 -10.84 -3.04 -12.00
CA ASN A 9 -11.59 -4.18 -12.51
C ASN A 9 -11.56 -5.33 -11.50
N TYR A 10 -12.69 -6.01 -11.32
CA TYR A 10 -12.84 -7.05 -10.30
C TYR A 10 -13.26 -8.38 -10.93
N CYS A 11 -12.36 -9.36 -10.91
CA CYS A 11 -12.68 -10.71 -11.34
C CYS A 11 -13.59 -11.42 -10.32
N ALA A 12 -14.49 -12.28 -10.81
CA ALA A 12 -15.18 -13.24 -9.95
C ALA A 12 -14.22 -14.36 -9.46
N GLY A 13 -13.23 -14.70 -10.28
CA GLY A 13 -12.15 -15.63 -9.97
C GLY A 13 -11.08 -15.64 -11.05
N ILE A 14 -10.06 -16.47 -10.88
CA ILE A 14 -8.82 -16.44 -11.68
C ILE A 14 -9.06 -16.74 -13.17
N ASN A 15 -10.07 -17.55 -13.48
CA ASN A 15 -10.45 -17.89 -14.86
C ASN A 15 -10.95 -16.68 -15.66
N CYS A 16 -11.31 -15.57 -15.01
CA CYS A 16 -11.75 -14.35 -15.68
C CYS A 16 -10.58 -13.46 -16.12
N ILE A 17 -9.32 -13.76 -15.76
CA ILE A 17 -8.19 -12.88 -16.04
C ILE A 17 -7.97 -12.71 -17.55
N GLU A 18 -8.11 -13.79 -18.31
CA GLU A 18 -7.84 -13.80 -19.75
C GLU A 18 -8.67 -12.77 -20.53
N SER A 19 -9.91 -12.49 -20.10
CA SER A 19 -10.77 -11.52 -20.78
C SER A 19 -10.29 -10.07 -20.65
N PHE A 20 -9.38 -9.78 -19.72
CA PHE A 20 -8.81 -8.45 -19.52
C PHE A 20 -7.45 -8.29 -20.19
N ILE A 21 -6.84 -9.36 -20.72
CA ILE A 21 -5.56 -9.29 -21.40
C ILE A 21 -5.75 -8.65 -22.78
N PRO A 22 -4.98 -7.59 -23.12
CA PRO A 22 -5.03 -7.01 -24.46
C PRO A 22 -4.67 -8.03 -25.55
N LYS A 23 -5.48 -8.08 -26.62
CA LYS A 23 -5.28 -9.00 -27.76
C LYS A 23 -4.52 -8.40 -28.92
N ASP A 24 -4.52 -7.07 -29.04
CA ASP A 24 -3.98 -6.34 -30.20
C ASP A 24 -2.53 -5.86 -29.99
N CYS A 25 -1.84 -6.37 -28.97
CA CYS A 25 -0.44 -6.02 -28.71
C CYS A 25 0.34 -7.17 -28.07
N ARG A 26 1.67 -7.03 -28.07
CA ARG A 26 2.57 -7.96 -27.37
C ARG A 26 2.48 -7.72 -25.87
N VAL A 27 1.97 -8.70 -25.13
CA VAL A 27 1.94 -8.66 -23.67
C VAL A 27 3.14 -9.42 -23.11
N ILE A 28 3.89 -8.77 -22.21
CA ILE A 28 4.97 -9.39 -21.46
C ILE A 28 4.61 -9.32 -19.98
N THR A 29 4.61 -10.47 -19.32
CA THR A 29 4.23 -10.56 -17.90
C THR A 29 5.47 -10.46 -17.04
N ILE A 30 5.52 -9.52 -16.11
CA ILE A 30 6.51 -9.51 -15.01
C ILE A 30 5.79 -10.04 -13.78
N ILE A 31 6.21 -11.21 -13.29
CA ILE A 31 5.45 -12.01 -12.33
C ILE A 31 6.32 -12.38 -11.12
N ASP A 32 5.75 -12.32 -9.91
CA ASP A 32 6.38 -12.85 -8.72
C ASP A 32 6.65 -14.36 -8.88
N ALA A 33 7.84 -14.82 -8.50
CA ALA A 33 8.26 -16.20 -8.71
C ALA A 33 7.33 -17.24 -8.05
N ASN A 34 6.82 -16.97 -6.85
CA ASN A 34 5.90 -17.89 -6.16
C ASN A 34 4.53 -17.91 -6.85
N ILE A 35 4.11 -16.76 -7.40
CA ILE A 35 2.88 -16.66 -8.18
C ILE A 35 3.02 -17.34 -9.54
N ALA A 36 4.18 -17.22 -10.20
CA ALA A 36 4.47 -17.88 -11.46
C ALA A 36 4.33 -19.40 -11.35
N GLU A 37 4.88 -19.98 -10.29
CA GLU A 37 4.80 -21.42 -10.01
C GLU A 37 3.35 -21.90 -9.86
N ARG A 38 2.51 -21.14 -9.14
CA ARG A 38 1.13 -21.55 -8.80
C ARG A 38 0.11 -21.19 -9.87
N TYR A 39 0.27 -20.02 -10.47
CA TYR A 39 -0.76 -19.34 -11.26
C TYR A 39 -0.26 -18.89 -12.64
N GLY A 40 1.01 -19.14 -13.00
CA GLY A 40 1.59 -18.69 -14.27
C GLY A 40 0.80 -19.12 -15.51
N LYS A 41 0.10 -20.27 -15.45
CA LYS A 41 -0.75 -20.76 -16.56
C LYS A 41 -1.93 -19.84 -16.92
N TYR A 42 -2.32 -18.92 -16.05
CA TYR A 42 -3.41 -17.97 -16.28
C TYR A 42 -2.95 -16.66 -16.94
N PHE A 43 -1.64 -16.54 -17.21
CA PHE A 43 -1.02 -15.32 -17.71
C PHE A 43 -0.31 -15.55 -19.05
N PRO A 44 -0.24 -14.53 -19.91
CA PRO A 44 0.31 -14.69 -21.26
C PRO A 44 1.84 -14.86 -21.21
N GLN A 45 2.37 -15.55 -22.22
CA GLN A 45 3.81 -15.64 -22.49
C GLN A 45 4.24 -14.52 -23.47
N PRO A 46 5.49 -14.04 -23.39
CA PRO A 46 6.54 -14.48 -22.47
C PRO A 46 6.36 -13.93 -21.04
N GLN A 47 6.88 -14.67 -20.06
CA GLN A 47 6.90 -14.29 -18.65
C GLN A 47 8.33 -14.08 -18.14
N ILE A 48 8.54 -13.03 -17.37
CA ILE A 48 9.77 -12.77 -16.61
C ILE A 48 9.45 -12.98 -15.13
N SER A 49 10.03 -14.04 -14.56
CA SER A 49 9.88 -14.37 -13.13
C SER A 49 10.85 -13.55 -12.27
N VAL A 50 10.35 -12.97 -11.19
CA VAL A 50 11.12 -12.13 -10.26
C VAL A 50 10.82 -12.56 -8.83
N VAL A 51 11.87 -12.79 -8.03
CA VAL A 51 11.69 -12.98 -6.58
C VAL A 51 11.39 -11.62 -5.95
N ALA A 52 10.18 -11.41 -5.42
CA ALA A 52 9.84 -10.14 -4.77
C ALA A 52 10.60 -9.99 -3.44
N SER A 53 11.49 -9.00 -3.38
CA SER A 53 12.19 -8.58 -2.17
C SER A 53 12.54 -7.10 -2.25
N GLU A 54 12.74 -6.45 -1.09
CA GLU A 54 13.17 -5.04 -1.05
C GLU A 54 14.56 -4.85 -1.71
N GLU A 55 15.41 -5.87 -1.70
CA GLU A 55 16.70 -5.87 -2.40
C GLU A 55 16.52 -5.87 -3.93
N ASN A 56 15.57 -6.65 -4.43
CA ASN A 56 15.25 -6.72 -5.86
C ASN A 56 14.45 -5.51 -6.34
N LYS A 57 13.98 -4.65 -5.44
CA LYS A 57 13.32 -3.38 -5.77
C LYS A 57 14.36 -2.27 -6.00
N SER A 58 15.24 -2.47 -6.98
CA SER A 58 16.44 -1.63 -7.20
C SER A 58 16.64 -1.25 -8.67
N LEU A 59 17.42 -0.21 -8.92
CA LEU A 59 17.77 0.22 -10.29
C LEU A 59 18.54 -0.85 -11.06
N GLN A 60 19.38 -1.63 -10.39
CA GLN A 60 20.11 -2.75 -11.00
C GLN A 60 19.13 -3.77 -11.57
N ASN A 61 18.04 -4.05 -10.84
CA ASN A 61 17.02 -4.96 -11.33
C ASN A 61 16.17 -4.33 -12.45
N VAL A 62 15.91 -3.02 -12.41
CA VAL A 62 15.28 -2.28 -13.52
C VAL A 62 16.10 -2.41 -14.80
N GLU A 63 17.43 -2.23 -14.72
CA GLU A 63 18.34 -2.39 -15.85
C GLU A 63 18.28 -3.82 -16.41
N ARG A 64 18.43 -4.82 -15.54
CA ARG A 64 18.38 -6.24 -15.91
C ARG A 64 17.07 -6.61 -16.61
N LEU A 65 15.93 -6.20 -16.04
CA LEU A 65 14.61 -6.49 -16.62
C LEU A 65 14.41 -5.74 -17.94
N SER A 66 14.92 -4.51 -18.06
CA SER A 66 14.86 -3.76 -19.32
C SER A 66 15.66 -4.42 -20.44
N LEU A 67 16.83 -5.00 -20.13
CA LEU A 67 17.60 -5.79 -21.10
C LEU A 67 16.83 -7.04 -21.55
N GLN A 68 16.18 -7.75 -20.62
CA GLN A 68 15.34 -8.90 -20.98
C GLN A 68 14.15 -8.50 -21.86
N LEU A 69 13.54 -7.34 -21.61
CA LEU A 69 12.49 -6.80 -22.49
C LEU A 69 13.02 -6.55 -23.92
N LEU A 70 14.24 -6.00 -24.06
CA LEU A 70 14.88 -5.80 -25.36
C LEU A 70 15.14 -7.12 -26.08
N ASP A 71 15.67 -8.12 -25.37
CA ASP A 71 15.94 -9.46 -25.92
C ASP A 71 14.65 -10.17 -26.37
N MET A 72 13.53 -9.92 -25.67
CA MET A 72 12.19 -10.38 -26.06
C MET A 72 11.55 -9.55 -27.18
N GLY A 73 12.26 -8.56 -27.72
CA GLY A 73 11.79 -7.66 -28.77
C GLY A 73 10.65 -6.74 -28.34
N ALA A 74 10.56 -6.38 -27.06
CA ALA A 74 9.58 -5.42 -26.58
C ALA A 74 9.82 -4.03 -27.20
N ASP A 75 8.78 -3.44 -27.75
CA ASP A 75 8.77 -2.13 -28.39
C ASP A 75 7.78 -1.16 -27.73
N ARG A 76 7.60 0.03 -28.31
CA ARG A 76 6.69 1.05 -27.77
C ARG A 76 5.21 0.64 -27.78
N SER A 77 4.83 -0.36 -28.56
CA SER A 77 3.47 -0.89 -28.64
C SER A 77 3.22 -2.04 -27.67
N SER A 78 4.28 -2.54 -27.04
CA SER A 78 4.21 -3.63 -26.07
C SER A 78 3.49 -3.20 -24.78
N PHE A 79 2.99 -4.18 -24.05
CA PHE A 79 2.20 -4.01 -22.85
C PHE A 79 2.79 -4.84 -21.71
N LEU A 80 3.05 -4.23 -20.56
CA LEU A 80 3.52 -4.96 -19.37
C LEU A 80 2.37 -5.34 -18.46
N LEU A 81 2.33 -6.59 -18.03
CA LEU A 81 1.41 -7.05 -17.00
C LEU A 81 2.19 -7.33 -15.71
N ALA A 82 1.97 -6.54 -14.66
CA ALA A 82 2.60 -6.74 -13.35
C ALA A 82 1.73 -7.69 -12.52
N VAL A 83 2.25 -8.87 -12.19
CA VAL A 83 1.51 -9.89 -11.43
C VAL A 83 2.24 -10.18 -10.14
N GLY A 84 1.77 -9.63 -9.02
CA GLY A 84 2.44 -9.79 -7.74
C GLY A 84 1.95 -8.82 -6.66
N GLY A 85 2.73 -8.69 -5.59
CA GLY A 85 2.50 -7.69 -4.54
C GLY A 85 2.95 -6.28 -4.94
N GLY A 86 3.13 -5.43 -3.93
CA GLY A 86 3.57 -4.03 -4.11
C GLY A 86 4.93 -3.91 -4.80
N ILE A 87 5.88 -4.78 -4.49
CA ILE A 87 7.24 -4.77 -5.09
C ILE A 87 7.18 -4.98 -6.60
N ILE A 88 6.42 -5.96 -7.08
CA ILE A 88 6.27 -6.23 -8.52
C ILE A 88 5.52 -5.09 -9.21
N SER A 89 4.50 -4.53 -8.56
CA SER A 89 3.73 -3.39 -9.08
C SER A 89 4.63 -2.16 -9.25
N ASP A 90 5.40 -1.81 -8.22
CA ASP A 90 6.34 -0.69 -8.25
C ASP A 90 7.43 -0.86 -9.30
N LEU A 91 8.06 -2.03 -9.34
CA LEU A 91 9.15 -2.32 -10.29
C LEU A 91 8.64 -2.28 -11.73
N THR A 92 7.53 -2.94 -12.01
CA THR A 92 6.94 -3.00 -13.35
C THR A 92 6.38 -1.65 -13.78
N GLY A 93 5.72 -0.92 -12.89
CA GLY A 93 5.19 0.40 -13.19
C GLY A 93 6.31 1.43 -13.42
N PHE A 94 7.41 1.34 -12.67
CA PHE A 94 8.58 2.17 -12.91
C PHE A 94 9.22 1.84 -14.27
N ILE A 95 9.45 0.55 -14.57
CA ILE A 95 9.94 0.11 -15.89
C ILE A 95 9.00 0.59 -17.00
N GLY A 96 7.70 0.35 -16.88
CA GLY A 96 6.70 0.79 -17.86
C GLY A 96 6.70 2.30 -18.09
N SER A 97 7.11 3.08 -17.09
CA SER A 97 7.19 4.54 -17.21
C SER A 97 8.47 5.06 -17.89
N VAL A 98 9.58 4.32 -17.80
CA VAL A 98 10.88 4.77 -18.31
C VAL A 98 11.34 4.02 -19.56
N TYR A 99 10.92 2.77 -19.73
CA TYR A 99 11.25 1.93 -20.87
C TYR A 99 10.71 2.56 -22.15
N MET A 100 11.60 2.83 -23.11
CA MET A 100 11.29 3.55 -24.35
C MET A 100 10.55 4.89 -24.16
N ARG A 101 10.76 5.56 -23.01
CA ARG A 101 10.05 6.78 -22.57
C ARG A 101 8.57 6.59 -22.24
N GLY A 102 8.16 5.36 -21.95
CA GLY A 102 6.81 5.01 -21.57
C GLY A 102 6.20 3.96 -22.50
N ILE A 103 5.73 2.86 -21.90
CA ILE A 103 4.86 1.87 -22.52
C ILE A 103 3.69 1.57 -21.60
N LYS A 104 2.62 0.98 -22.15
CA LYS A 104 1.42 0.69 -21.36
C LYS A 104 1.70 -0.45 -20.39
N PHE A 105 1.11 -0.37 -19.21
CA PHE A 105 1.14 -1.45 -18.23
C PHE A 105 -0.17 -1.55 -17.45
N ALA A 106 -0.40 -2.70 -16.82
CA ALA A 106 -1.48 -2.91 -15.88
C ALA A 106 -1.02 -3.76 -14.68
N TYR A 107 -1.79 -3.68 -13.60
CA TYR A 107 -1.52 -4.41 -12.37
C TYR A 107 -2.52 -5.55 -12.14
N VAL A 108 -2.02 -6.68 -11.68
CA VAL A 108 -2.79 -7.81 -11.16
C VAL A 108 -2.28 -8.10 -9.73
N PRO A 109 -2.75 -7.33 -8.73
CA PRO A 109 -2.27 -7.45 -7.36
C PRO A 109 -2.63 -8.80 -6.72
N THR A 110 -1.64 -9.50 -6.17
CA THR A 110 -1.83 -10.86 -5.61
C THR A 110 -1.76 -10.93 -4.08
N THR A 111 -1.43 -9.83 -3.42
CA THR A 111 -1.40 -9.72 -1.95
C THR A 111 -2.53 -8.82 -1.47
N LEU A 112 -3.07 -9.03 -0.26
CA LEU A 112 -4.08 -8.11 0.28
C LEU A 112 -3.55 -6.68 0.39
N LEU A 113 -2.31 -6.50 0.81
CA LEU A 113 -1.66 -5.19 0.88
C LEU A 113 -1.70 -4.45 -0.47
N ALA A 114 -1.34 -5.13 -1.56
CA ALA A 114 -1.41 -4.55 -2.89
C ALA A 114 -2.86 -4.30 -3.35
N GLN A 115 -3.80 -5.18 -2.99
CA GLN A 115 -5.21 -5.02 -3.35
C GLN A 115 -5.93 -3.92 -2.55
N ALA A 116 -5.49 -3.64 -1.33
CA ALA A 116 -6.02 -2.56 -0.50
C ALA A 116 -5.31 -1.23 -0.75
N ASP A 117 -4.02 -1.27 -1.06
CA ASP A 117 -3.17 -0.08 -1.07
C ASP A 117 -2.21 -0.03 -2.27
N ALA A 118 -1.14 -0.83 -2.28
CA ALA A 118 0.04 -0.54 -3.12
C ALA A 118 -0.22 -0.49 -4.64
N ALA A 119 -1.20 -1.24 -5.17
CA ALA A 119 -1.52 -1.24 -6.60
C ALA A 119 -2.53 -0.16 -7.01
N ILE A 120 -2.73 0.87 -6.18
CA ILE A 120 -3.70 1.94 -6.40
C ILE A 120 -3.01 3.31 -6.30
N GLY A 121 -3.04 4.03 -7.43
CA GLY A 121 -2.69 5.44 -7.52
C GLY A 121 -1.31 5.77 -8.05
N GLY A 122 -0.71 4.84 -8.78
CA GLY A 122 0.34 5.13 -9.76
C GLY A 122 1.68 5.61 -9.20
N LYS A 123 1.87 5.64 -7.88
CA LYS A 123 3.20 5.86 -7.29
C LYS A 123 4.00 4.59 -7.55
N THR A 124 5.10 4.73 -8.28
CA THR A 124 6.00 3.63 -8.61
C THR A 124 7.41 4.06 -8.29
N ALA A 125 8.17 3.23 -7.59
CA ALA A 125 9.51 3.61 -7.16
C ALA A 125 10.43 2.41 -6.94
N VAL A 126 11.73 2.69 -6.97
CA VAL A 126 12.78 1.76 -6.57
C VAL A 126 13.65 2.36 -5.47
N ASN A 127 14.31 1.48 -4.73
CA ASN A 127 15.19 1.81 -3.64
C ASN A 127 16.55 2.29 -4.17
N LEU A 128 17.18 3.23 -3.46
CA LEU A 128 18.50 3.77 -3.81
C LEU A 128 19.38 3.84 -2.56
N GLY A 129 20.52 3.13 -2.56
CA GLY A 129 21.51 3.21 -1.49
C GLY A 129 20.96 2.93 -0.08
N GLY A 130 20.00 1.99 0.04
CA GLY A 130 19.33 1.66 1.30
C GLY A 130 18.13 2.55 1.65
N TYR A 131 17.89 3.63 0.89
CA TYR A 131 16.69 4.46 1.06
C TYR A 131 15.54 3.89 0.24
N LYS A 132 14.40 3.63 0.90
CA LYS A 132 13.21 3.08 0.26
C LYS A 132 12.51 4.11 -0.64
N ASN A 133 12.03 3.68 -1.80
CA ASN A 133 11.13 4.44 -2.69
C ASN A 133 11.61 5.85 -3.11
N ILE A 134 12.92 6.09 -3.18
CA ILE A 134 13.47 7.43 -3.46
C ILE A 134 13.43 7.79 -4.94
N LEU A 135 13.65 6.82 -5.82
CA LEU A 135 13.62 7.05 -7.26
C LEU A 135 12.30 6.53 -7.81
N GLY A 136 11.44 7.43 -8.25
CA GLY A 136 10.09 7.05 -8.66
C GLY A 136 9.40 8.07 -9.54
N VAL A 137 8.25 7.64 -10.04
CA VAL A 137 7.33 8.47 -10.84
C VAL A 137 5.90 8.22 -10.40
N VAL A 138 5.04 9.21 -10.62
CA VAL A 138 3.59 9.04 -10.54
C VAL A 138 3.09 8.79 -11.95
N ASN A 139 2.75 7.54 -12.27
CA ASN A 139 2.19 7.13 -13.55
C ASN A 139 1.10 6.07 -13.35
N GLN A 140 -0.10 6.31 -13.88
CA GLN A 140 -1.23 5.42 -13.66
C GLN A 140 -1.14 4.20 -14.57
N PRO A 141 -1.47 2.98 -14.07
CA PRO A 141 -1.65 1.84 -14.95
C PRO A 141 -2.87 2.04 -15.87
N THR A 142 -2.90 1.32 -16.98
CA THR A 142 -4.07 1.26 -17.87
C THR A 142 -5.29 0.70 -17.13
N TYR A 143 -5.07 -0.28 -16.24
CA TYR A 143 -6.04 -0.80 -15.29
C TYR A 143 -5.36 -1.54 -14.13
N THR A 144 -6.09 -1.70 -13.03
CA THR A 144 -5.76 -2.65 -11.95
C THR A 144 -6.84 -3.72 -11.91
N LEU A 145 -6.45 -4.99 -12.01
CA LEU A 145 -7.33 -6.15 -12.03
C LEU A 145 -7.21 -6.96 -10.74
N PHE A 146 -8.23 -6.87 -9.89
CA PHE A 146 -8.27 -7.54 -8.60
C PHE A 146 -8.91 -8.93 -8.74
N CYS A 147 -8.34 -9.91 -8.04
CA CYS A 147 -8.88 -11.27 -7.99
C CYS A 147 -8.75 -11.83 -6.56
N PRO A 148 -9.84 -12.36 -5.97
CA PRO A 148 -9.80 -12.90 -4.61
C PRO A 148 -9.01 -14.22 -4.52
N ASP A 149 -8.93 -14.99 -5.60
CA ASP A 149 -8.31 -16.33 -5.62
C ASP A 149 -6.83 -16.34 -5.24
N PHE A 150 -6.12 -15.22 -5.43
CA PHE A 150 -4.72 -15.12 -5.02
C PHE A 150 -4.54 -15.12 -3.50
N LEU A 151 -5.54 -14.61 -2.78
CA LEU A 151 -5.49 -14.51 -1.32
C LEU A 151 -5.67 -15.87 -0.65
N ASP A 152 -6.25 -16.85 -1.35
CA ASP A 152 -6.44 -18.22 -0.85
C ASP A 152 -5.09 -18.94 -0.60
N THR A 153 -4.00 -18.49 -1.22
CA THR A 153 -2.64 -19.04 -1.01
C THR A 153 -1.68 -18.06 -0.34
N LEU A 154 -2.16 -16.88 0.05
CA LEU A 154 -1.34 -15.85 0.67
C LEU A 154 -0.95 -16.28 2.10
N PRO A 155 0.33 -16.19 2.51
CA PRO A 155 0.73 -16.52 3.86
C PRO A 155 -0.04 -15.69 4.91
N ALA A 156 -0.42 -16.30 6.02
CA ALA A 156 -1.24 -15.67 7.05
C ALA A 156 -0.66 -14.33 7.56
N LYS A 157 0.67 -14.22 7.66
CA LYS A 157 1.35 -12.97 8.03
C LYS A 157 1.14 -11.85 7.01
N GLU A 158 1.19 -12.16 5.73
CA GLU A 158 0.95 -11.21 4.63
C GLU A 158 -0.54 -10.84 4.55
N MET A 159 -1.42 -11.81 4.84
CA MET A 159 -2.86 -11.58 4.97
C MET A 159 -3.15 -10.58 6.09
N LEU A 160 -2.55 -10.79 7.27
CA LEU A 160 -2.67 -9.92 8.44
C LEU A 160 -2.07 -8.52 8.16
N ALA A 161 -0.91 -8.45 7.51
CA ALA A 161 -0.30 -7.19 7.11
C ALA A 161 -1.22 -6.37 6.19
N GLY A 162 -1.85 -6.99 5.19
CA GLY A 162 -2.81 -6.32 4.32
C GLY A 162 -4.08 -5.86 5.04
N THR A 163 -4.51 -6.55 6.10
CA THR A 163 -5.68 -6.15 6.89
C THR A 163 -5.46 -4.81 7.60
N SER A 164 -4.21 -4.49 7.99
CA SER A 164 -3.89 -3.18 8.59
C SER A 164 -4.25 -2.03 7.65
N GLU A 165 -3.92 -2.14 6.36
CA GLU A 165 -4.20 -1.12 5.34
C GLU A 165 -5.68 -1.09 4.92
N LEU A 166 -6.32 -2.27 4.89
CA LEU A 166 -7.76 -2.38 4.67
C LEU A 166 -8.53 -1.60 5.75
N LEU A 167 -8.22 -1.86 7.02
CA LEU A 167 -8.87 -1.18 8.14
C LEU A 167 -8.48 0.30 8.24
N LYS A 168 -7.22 0.66 7.92
CA LYS A 168 -6.77 2.07 7.81
C LYS A 168 -7.71 2.86 6.91
N THR A 169 -8.02 2.34 5.73
CA THR A 169 -8.88 3.04 4.76
C THR A 169 -10.28 3.30 5.32
N PHE A 170 -10.84 2.35 6.08
CA PHE A 170 -12.14 2.54 6.72
C PHE A 170 -12.08 3.47 7.93
N LEU A 171 -11.02 3.42 8.73
CA LEU A 171 -10.78 4.40 9.81
C LEU A 171 -10.77 5.83 9.29
N LEU A 172 -10.25 6.04 8.08
CA LEU A 172 -10.15 7.37 7.46
C LEU A 172 -11.49 7.94 6.99
N ASN A 173 -12.39 7.10 6.46
CA ASN A 173 -13.53 7.61 5.67
C ASN A 173 -14.80 6.74 5.69
N ASP A 174 -14.85 5.61 6.39
CA ASP A 174 -15.99 4.69 6.32
C ASP A 174 -16.19 3.90 7.63
N ARG A 175 -16.91 4.52 8.58
CA ARG A 175 -17.20 3.91 9.89
C ARG A 175 -17.94 2.59 9.78
N GLU A 176 -18.93 2.53 8.89
CA GLU A 176 -19.80 1.36 8.76
C GLU A 176 -19.00 0.16 8.26
N ASN A 177 -18.21 0.34 7.19
CA ASN A 177 -17.37 -0.73 6.67
C ASN A 177 -16.23 -1.11 7.63
N TYR A 178 -15.76 -0.22 8.49
CA TYR A 178 -14.82 -0.58 9.56
C TYR A 178 -15.41 -1.66 10.48
N PHE A 179 -16.60 -1.41 11.06
CA PHE A 179 -17.22 -2.36 11.99
C PHE A 179 -17.76 -3.62 11.29
N ASN A 180 -18.35 -3.48 10.10
CA ASN A 180 -18.84 -4.63 9.34
C ASN A 180 -17.68 -5.56 8.94
N CYS A 181 -16.57 -5.01 8.44
CA CYS A 181 -15.38 -5.80 8.09
C CYS A 181 -14.82 -6.52 9.34
N LEU A 182 -14.75 -5.84 10.48
CA LEU A 182 -14.32 -6.45 11.74
C LEU A 182 -15.24 -7.59 12.19
N GLY A 183 -16.56 -7.39 12.10
CA GLY A 183 -17.55 -8.43 12.44
C GLY A 183 -17.35 -9.68 11.60
N GLU A 184 -17.14 -9.52 10.30
CA GLU A 184 -16.88 -10.61 9.37
C GLU A 184 -15.54 -11.32 9.65
N ILE A 185 -14.47 -10.59 9.96
CA ILE A 185 -13.18 -11.19 10.35
C ILE A 185 -13.33 -11.97 11.66
N ARG A 186 -14.07 -11.46 12.64
CA ARG A 186 -14.32 -12.15 13.92
C ARG A 186 -15.12 -13.43 13.72
N ALA A 187 -16.11 -13.42 12.83
CA ALA A 187 -16.97 -14.57 12.56
C ALA A 187 -16.30 -15.65 11.70
N HIS A 188 -15.47 -15.26 10.73
CA HIS A 188 -14.98 -16.15 9.68
C HIS A 188 -13.46 -16.22 9.56
N GLY A 189 -12.73 -15.46 10.37
CA GLY A 189 -11.29 -15.27 10.22
C GLY A 189 -10.93 -14.42 9.00
N LEU A 190 -9.64 -14.37 8.67
CA LEU A 190 -9.13 -13.69 7.48
C LEU A 190 -9.39 -14.52 6.20
N ASN A 191 -10.67 -14.68 5.84
CA ASN A 191 -11.09 -15.40 4.65
C ASN A 191 -11.20 -14.46 3.43
N ALA A 192 -10.55 -14.83 2.32
CA ALA A 192 -10.52 -14.03 1.09
C ALA A 192 -11.91 -13.69 0.53
N ARG A 193 -12.84 -14.65 0.54
CA ARG A 193 -14.19 -14.48 -0.03
C ARG A 193 -15.05 -13.59 0.83
N THR A 194 -14.97 -13.77 2.15
CA THR A 194 -15.63 -12.93 3.13
C THR A 194 -15.12 -11.48 3.04
N LEU A 195 -13.81 -11.29 2.86
CA LEU A 195 -13.19 -9.96 2.75
C LEU A 195 -13.42 -9.28 1.41
N TRP A 196 -13.84 -10.02 0.38
CA TRP A 196 -13.90 -9.51 -0.99
C TRP A 196 -14.75 -8.25 -1.18
N PRO A 197 -15.97 -8.13 -0.62
CA PRO A 197 -16.75 -6.89 -0.70
C PRO A 197 -16.02 -5.68 -0.08
N TYR A 198 -15.30 -5.91 1.02
CA TYR A 198 -14.54 -4.87 1.72
C TYR A 198 -13.30 -4.46 0.94
N ILE A 199 -12.61 -5.40 0.29
CA ILE A 199 -11.48 -5.09 -0.59
C ILE A 199 -11.93 -4.19 -1.76
N LYS A 200 -13.08 -4.50 -2.39
CA LYS A 200 -13.67 -3.64 -3.44
C LYS A 200 -14.01 -2.25 -2.92
N LYS A 201 -14.61 -2.16 -1.73
CA LYS A 201 -14.97 -0.88 -1.12
C LYS A 201 -13.74 -0.05 -0.77
N CYS A 202 -12.74 -0.67 -0.15
CA CYS A 202 -11.46 -0.06 0.22
C CYS A 202 -10.73 0.49 -1.01
N SER A 203 -10.56 -0.34 -2.04
CA SER A 203 -9.90 0.07 -3.29
C SER A 203 -10.65 1.21 -3.99
N ALA A 204 -11.97 1.20 -3.99
CA ALA A 204 -12.78 2.31 -4.51
C ALA A 204 -12.64 3.62 -3.71
N ILE A 205 -12.61 3.55 -2.37
CA ILE A 205 -12.36 4.73 -1.51
C ILE A 205 -10.98 5.31 -1.82
N LYS A 206 -9.95 4.46 -1.85
CA LYS A 206 -8.59 4.89 -2.15
C LYS A 206 -8.49 5.51 -3.54
N ALA A 207 -9.11 4.89 -4.55
CA ALA A 207 -9.15 5.45 -5.90
C ALA A 207 -9.79 6.84 -5.92
N SER A 208 -10.96 7.02 -5.29
CA SER A 208 -11.62 8.33 -5.23
C SER A 208 -10.74 9.43 -4.60
N ILE A 209 -9.95 9.09 -3.58
CA ILE A 209 -9.00 10.03 -2.96
C ILE A 209 -7.83 10.36 -3.91
N VAL A 210 -7.30 9.35 -4.61
CA VAL A 210 -6.23 9.52 -5.60
C VAL A 210 -6.70 10.36 -6.79
N GLU A 211 -7.92 10.15 -7.28
CA GLU A 211 -8.50 10.90 -8.41
C GLU A 211 -8.59 12.39 -8.11
N GLN A 212 -8.86 12.74 -6.84
CA GLN A 212 -8.90 14.13 -6.36
C GLN A 212 -7.51 14.75 -6.20
N ASP A 213 -6.50 13.95 -5.89
CA ASP A 213 -5.12 14.41 -5.67
C ASP A 213 -4.08 13.38 -6.13
N PRO A 214 -3.82 13.29 -7.45
CA PRO A 214 -2.95 12.25 -8.00
C PRO A 214 -1.50 12.37 -7.54
N TYR A 215 -1.06 13.55 -7.11
CA TYR A 215 0.34 13.83 -6.77
C TYR A 215 0.62 13.91 -5.27
N ASP A 216 -0.39 13.67 -4.42
CA ASP A 216 -0.24 13.64 -2.95
C ASP A 216 0.16 15.00 -2.32
N ASN A 217 -0.42 16.08 -2.83
CA ASN A 217 -0.15 17.43 -2.35
C ASN A 217 -1.17 17.95 -1.31
N GLY A 218 -2.31 17.28 -1.16
CA GLY A 218 -3.45 17.69 -0.35
C GLY A 218 -4.18 16.49 0.24
N ILE A 219 -5.42 16.24 -0.19
CA ILE A 219 -6.30 15.24 0.44
C ILE A 219 -5.71 13.82 0.41
N ARG A 220 -4.88 13.46 -0.58
CA ARG A 220 -4.29 12.13 -0.63
C ARG A 220 -3.31 11.87 0.51
N LYS A 221 -2.81 12.92 1.18
CA LYS A 221 -1.97 12.78 2.38
C LYS A 221 -2.70 12.05 3.49
N THR A 222 -4.04 12.13 3.54
CA THR A 222 -4.85 11.43 4.53
C THR A 222 -4.66 9.91 4.48
N LEU A 223 -4.27 9.34 3.32
CA LEU A 223 -3.95 7.91 3.23
C LEU A 223 -2.74 7.50 4.08
N ASN A 224 -1.97 8.45 4.62
CA ASN A 224 -0.80 8.21 5.44
C ASN A 224 -1.11 8.12 6.95
N LEU A 225 -2.34 7.77 7.35
CA LEU A 225 -2.66 7.46 8.76
C LEU A 225 -1.71 6.40 9.31
N GLY A 226 -1.12 6.71 10.46
CA GLY A 226 -0.09 5.91 11.13
C GLY A 226 1.29 5.90 10.46
N HIS A 227 1.43 6.34 9.20
CA HIS A 227 2.67 6.17 8.43
C HIS A 227 3.84 7.01 8.94
N THR A 228 3.57 8.17 9.55
CA THR A 228 4.63 8.98 10.16
C THR A 228 5.35 8.20 11.27
N PHE A 229 4.60 7.47 12.11
CA PHE A 229 5.17 6.59 13.13
C PHE A 229 5.71 5.29 12.52
N ALA A 230 5.00 4.70 11.56
CA ALA A 230 5.39 3.46 10.90
C ALA A 230 6.77 3.58 10.23
N HIS A 231 7.01 4.65 9.46
CA HIS A 231 8.30 4.87 8.82
C HIS A 231 9.44 5.06 9.84
N ALA A 232 9.17 5.72 10.97
CA ALA A 232 10.15 5.87 12.04
C ALA A 232 10.49 4.50 12.68
N LEU A 233 9.48 3.66 12.90
CA LEU A 233 9.60 2.30 13.41
C LEU A 233 10.38 1.38 12.45
N GLU A 234 10.02 1.37 11.17
CA GLU A 234 10.71 0.59 10.14
C GLU A 234 12.20 0.95 10.09
N LYS A 235 12.50 2.26 10.16
CA LYS A 235 13.88 2.77 10.13
C LYS A 235 14.66 2.42 11.40
N SER A 236 14.01 2.41 12.56
CA SER A 236 14.67 2.17 13.85
C SER A 236 14.87 0.69 14.18
N THR A 237 13.98 -0.17 13.69
CA THR A 237 13.91 -1.58 14.13
C THR A 237 13.94 -2.60 13.00
N GLY A 238 13.65 -2.20 11.77
CA GLY A 238 13.53 -3.13 10.65
C GLY A 238 12.29 -4.04 10.70
N ILE A 239 11.28 -3.73 11.54
CA ILE A 239 10.02 -4.49 11.57
C ILE A 239 9.28 -4.43 10.22
N HIS A 240 8.39 -5.38 9.99
CA HIS A 240 7.62 -5.45 8.75
C HIS A 240 6.61 -4.29 8.64
N HIS A 241 6.37 -3.84 7.41
CA HIS A 241 5.56 -2.65 7.12
C HIS A 241 4.15 -2.71 7.73
N GLY A 242 3.41 -3.82 7.57
CA GLY A 242 2.06 -3.95 8.13
C GLY A 242 2.02 -3.90 9.66
N GLU A 243 3.06 -4.42 10.34
CA GLU A 243 3.21 -4.32 11.80
C GLU A 243 3.51 -2.88 12.22
N ALA A 244 4.38 -2.19 11.47
CA ALA A 244 4.70 -0.79 11.72
C ALA A 244 3.47 0.12 11.54
N VAL A 245 2.67 -0.13 10.50
CA VAL A 245 1.43 0.61 10.22
C VAL A 245 0.39 0.38 11.31
N SER A 246 0.20 -0.86 11.78
CA SER A 246 -0.77 -1.13 12.84
C SER A 246 -0.40 -0.44 14.16
N ILE A 247 0.88 -0.47 14.55
CA ILE A 247 1.38 0.29 15.71
C ILE A 247 1.21 1.79 15.47
N GLY A 248 1.56 2.27 14.28
CA GLY A 248 1.46 3.67 13.92
C GLY A 248 0.03 4.22 13.98
N ILE A 249 -0.97 3.42 13.59
CA ILE A 249 -2.39 3.76 13.68
C ILE A 249 -2.79 3.93 15.16
N VAL A 250 -2.39 3.02 16.04
CA VAL A 250 -2.66 3.12 17.48
C VAL A 250 -2.02 4.38 18.07
N LEU A 251 -0.76 4.66 17.72
CA LEU A 251 -0.07 5.88 18.17
C LEU A 251 -0.74 7.15 17.63
N ALA A 252 -1.20 7.15 16.38
CA ALA A 252 -1.96 8.25 15.81
C ALA A 252 -3.31 8.44 16.52
N ALA A 253 -4.01 7.37 16.89
CA ALA A 253 -5.25 7.44 17.68
C ALA A 253 -4.99 8.04 19.07
N LYS A 254 -3.95 7.60 19.78
CA LYS A 254 -3.55 8.19 21.07
C LYS A 254 -3.19 9.68 20.94
N LEU A 255 -2.44 10.05 19.89
CA LEU A 255 -2.13 11.44 19.61
C LEU A 255 -3.39 12.26 19.33
N SER A 256 -4.35 11.69 18.60
CA SER A 256 -5.64 12.32 18.31
C SER A 256 -6.44 12.61 19.58
N VAL A 257 -6.40 11.71 20.58
CA VAL A 257 -7.01 11.96 21.90
C VAL A 257 -6.29 13.09 22.63
N LYS A 258 -4.94 13.06 22.66
CA LYS A 258 -4.14 14.09 23.34
C LYS A 258 -4.33 15.48 22.74
N THR A 259 -4.63 15.57 21.44
CA THR A 259 -4.97 16.83 20.75
C THR A 259 -6.45 17.21 20.86
N GLY A 260 -7.28 16.42 21.56
CA GLY A 260 -8.71 16.68 21.75
C GLY A 260 -9.57 16.43 20.51
N LEU A 261 -9.06 15.70 19.50
CA LEU A 261 -9.78 15.40 18.27
C LEU A 261 -10.61 14.13 18.37
N LEU A 262 -10.06 13.09 19.00
CA LEU A 262 -10.69 11.77 19.11
C LEU A 262 -11.19 11.52 20.52
N ASN A 263 -12.35 10.86 20.62
CA ASN A 263 -12.83 10.34 21.90
C ASN A 263 -11.93 9.20 22.41
N HIS A 264 -11.56 9.23 23.69
CA HIS A 264 -10.73 8.20 24.32
C HIS A 264 -11.28 6.78 24.15
N ASP A 265 -12.59 6.58 24.20
CA ASP A 265 -13.23 5.27 24.02
C ASP A 265 -13.07 4.74 22.59
N GLU A 266 -13.02 5.62 21.58
CA GLU A 266 -12.75 5.21 20.20
C GLU A 266 -11.29 4.80 20.02
N ALA A 267 -10.34 5.48 20.69
CA ALA A 267 -8.94 5.05 20.68
C ALA A 267 -8.76 3.68 21.34
N ILE A 268 -9.43 3.43 22.48
CA ILE A 268 -9.47 2.10 23.12
C ILE A 268 -10.06 1.06 22.15
N THR A 269 -11.15 1.41 21.47
CA THR A 269 -11.82 0.51 20.51
C THR A 269 -10.86 0.09 19.41
N ILE A 270 -10.18 1.05 18.77
CA ILE A 270 -9.20 0.78 17.71
C ILE A 270 -8.07 -0.12 18.21
N GLU A 271 -7.49 0.18 19.38
CA GLU A 271 -6.42 -0.63 19.95
C GLU A 271 -6.89 -2.06 20.28
N SER A 272 -8.09 -2.20 20.86
CA SER A 272 -8.67 -3.51 21.18
C SER A 272 -8.96 -4.31 19.91
N ASP A 273 -9.61 -3.71 18.91
CA ASP A 273 -9.91 -4.36 17.64
C ASP A 273 -8.64 -4.88 16.98
N PHE A 274 -7.58 -4.07 16.92
CA PHE A 274 -6.32 -4.48 16.31
C PHE A 274 -5.65 -5.60 17.10
N ARG A 275 -5.66 -5.52 18.44
CA ARG A 275 -5.11 -6.56 19.32
C ARG A 275 -5.86 -7.88 19.16
N ASP A 276 -7.18 -7.85 19.10
CA ASP A 276 -8.04 -9.03 18.96
C ASP A 276 -7.80 -9.76 17.63
N LEU A 277 -7.46 -9.00 16.58
CA LEU A 277 -7.07 -9.55 15.28
C LEU A 277 -5.64 -10.13 15.25
N GLY A 278 -4.86 -9.91 16.31
CA GLY A 278 -3.44 -10.29 16.36
C GLY A 278 -2.50 -9.30 15.68
N LEU A 279 -2.96 -8.08 15.36
CA LEU A 279 -2.09 -7.01 14.87
C LEU A 279 -1.20 -6.45 15.99
N ALA A 280 -0.02 -5.97 15.62
CA ALA A 280 0.88 -5.33 16.56
C ALA A 280 0.31 -3.96 16.99
N VAL A 281 0.13 -3.76 18.30
CA VAL A 281 -0.40 -2.51 18.87
C VAL A 281 0.59 -1.79 19.79
N LYS A 282 1.72 -2.44 20.11
CA LYS A 282 2.76 -1.89 20.99
C LYS A 282 4.03 -1.63 20.21
N SER A 283 4.59 -0.44 20.41
CA SER A 283 5.90 -0.09 19.88
C SER A 283 6.99 -0.98 20.52
N PRO A 284 7.91 -1.57 19.73
CA PRO A 284 9.06 -2.31 20.24
C PRO A 284 10.15 -1.40 20.83
N VAL A 285 10.08 -0.09 20.59
CA VAL A 285 11.02 0.93 21.10
C VAL A 285 10.30 2.00 21.89
N LYS A 286 11.03 2.77 22.69
CA LYS A 286 10.46 3.89 23.43
C LYS A 286 9.93 4.95 22.46
N ILE A 287 8.79 5.53 22.79
CA ILE A 287 8.18 6.57 21.96
C ILE A 287 9.07 7.82 21.83
N SER A 288 9.88 8.12 22.85
CA SER A 288 10.89 9.18 22.79
C SER A 288 11.93 8.95 21.69
N GLU A 289 12.33 7.70 21.44
CA GLU A 289 13.29 7.36 20.37
C GLU A 289 12.67 7.60 18.99
N LEU A 290 11.37 7.32 18.83
CA LEU A 290 10.63 7.61 17.60
C LEU A 290 10.54 9.12 17.35
N ALA A 291 10.23 9.90 18.39
CA ALA A 291 10.16 11.36 18.29
C ALA A 291 11.50 11.96 17.81
N GLU A 292 12.63 11.48 18.34
CA GLU A 292 13.95 11.91 17.90
C GLU A 292 14.23 11.62 16.42
N ILE A 293 13.86 10.43 15.93
CA ILE A 293 14.05 10.01 14.54
C ILE A 293 13.22 10.90 13.62
N MET A 294 11.96 11.14 13.97
CA MET A 294 11.04 11.99 13.22
C MET A 294 11.53 13.46 13.17
N CYS A 295 12.03 13.98 14.30
CA CYS A 295 12.67 15.30 14.36
C CYS A 295 13.90 15.39 13.46
N LYS A 296 14.78 14.38 13.46
CA LYS A 296 16.01 14.36 12.65
C LYS A 296 15.70 14.35 11.15
N ASP A 297 14.70 13.57 10.73
CA ASP A 297 14.30 13.51 9.32
C ASP A 297 13.68 14.84 8.86
N LYS A 298 12.92 15.52 9.73
CA LYS A 298 12.20 16.74 9.36
C LYS A 298 12.99 18.03 9.53
N LYS A 299 13.98 18.10 10.42
CA LYS A 299 14.96 19.21 10.48
C LYS A 299 15.70 19.45 9.13
N ARG A 300 15.68 18.46 8.23
CA ARG A 300 16.23 18.57 6.87
C ARG A 300 15.23 19.11 5.84
N SER A 301 13.94 19.18 6.16
CA SER A 301 12.84 19.46 5.22
C SER A 301 11.86 20.55 5.66
N GLY A 302 11.91 21.03 6.91
CA GLY A 302 11.01 22.07 7.42
C GLY A 302 10.99 22.18 8.95
N ASP A 303 10.17 23.08 9.47
CA ASP A 303 9.96 23.30 10.91
C ASP A 303 8.69 22.61 11.47
N SER A 304 7.99 21.85 10.64
CA SER A 304 6.75 21.15 10.99
C SER A 304 6.63 19.75 10.37
N ILE A 305 5.73 18.95 10.94
CA ILE A 305 5.42 17.59 10.54
C ILE A 305 3.90 17.46 10.40
N ASP A 306 3.45 17.00 9.23
CA ASP A 306 2.06 16.61 9.02
C ASP A 306 1.83 15.22 9.63
N PHE A 307 0.85 15.14 10.53
CA PHE A 307 0.25 13.90 10.99
C PHE A 307 -1.12 13.75 10.38
N ILE A 308 -1.55 12.50 10.20
CA ILE A 308 -2.96 12.22 9.96
C ILE A 308 -3.56 11.72 11.26
N LEU A 309 -4.52 12.47 11.77
CA LEU A 309 -5.20 12.22 13.04
C LEU A 309 -6.69 11.95 12.80
N LEU A 310 -7.32 11.23 13.72
CA LEU A 310 -8.73 10.87 13.65
C LEU A 310 -9.56 11.89 14.43
N GLU A 311 -10.66 12.35 13.84
CA GLU A 311 -11.72 13.08 14.55
C GLU A 311 -12.77 12.11 15.13
N ARG A 312 -12.96 10.99 14.42
CA ARG A 312 -13.75 9.84 14.84
C ARG A 312 -13.42 8.65 13.95
N ILE A 313 -13.81 7.43 14.32
CA ILE A 313 -13.76 6.31 13.37
C ILE A 313 -14.59 6.65 12.12
N GLY A 314 -13.95 6.60 10.95
CA GLY A 314 -14.52 6.98 9.67
C GLY A 314 -14.31 8.45 9.27
N LYS A 315 -13.49 9.21 10.01
CA LYS A 315 -13.13 10.58 9.64
C LYS A 315 -11.75 10.98 10.17
N ALA A 316 -10.85 11.32 9.25
CA ALA A 316 -9.51 11.80 9.55
C ALA A 316 -9.21 13.18 8.96
N MET A 317 -8.18 13.83 9.49
CA MET A 317 -7.70 15.11 9.01
C MET A 317 -6.17 15.20 9.06
N ILE A 318 -5.62 16.11 8.26
CA ILE A 318 -4.22 16.51 8.33
C ILE A 318 -4.07 17.46 9.53
N PHE A 319 -3.15 17.14 10.43
CA PHE A 319 -2.82 17.92 11.61
C PHE A 319 -1.32 18.21 11.65
N THR A 320 -0.95 19.48 11.48
CA THR A 320 0.45 19.89 11.40
C THR A 320 0.99 20.27 12.78
N ILE A 321 2.05 19.60 13.21
CA ILE A 321 2.73 19.83 14.49
C ILE A 321 4.09 20.48 14.22
N LYS A 322 4.42 21.56 14.92
CA LYS A 322 5.77 22.16 14.84
C LYS A 322 6.78 21.24 15.52
N VAL A 323 7.97 21.09 14.93
CA VAL A 323 9.02 20.20 15.43
C VAL A 323 9.39 20.49 16.88
N LYS A 324 9.38 21.77 17.29
CA LYS A 324 9.66 22.20 18.67
C LYS A 324 8.64 21.71 19.71
N ASP A 325 7.41 21.42 19.28
CA ASP A 325 6.30 21.02 20.16
C ASP A 325 6.11 19.49 20.14
N LEU A 326 6.85 18.79 19.27
CA LEU A 326 6.67 17.37 18.97
C LEU A 326 6.97 16.47 20.18
N GLU A 327 8.12 16.66 20.82
CA GLU A 327 8.56 15.81 21.94
C GLU A 327 7.57 15.87 23.10
N GLY A 328 7.07 17.07 23.46
CA GLY A 328 6.09 17.24 24.53
C GLY A 328 4.72 16.61 24.22
N LEU A 329 4.34 16.53 22.94
CA LEU A 329 3.10 15.87 22.53
C LEU A 329 3.26 14.35 22.47
N ILE A 330 4.41 13.84 22.02
CA ILE A 330 4.55 12.42 21.68
C ILE A 330 5.14 11.57 22.81
N ASN A 331 5.97 12.11 23.70
CA ASN A 331 6.69 11.30 24.69
C ASN A 331 5.80 10.50 25.66
N ASP A 332 4.56 10.94 25.91
CA ASP A 332 3.62 10.27 26.82
C ASP A 332 2.61 9.36 26.10
N LEU A 333 2.81 9.03 24.82
CA LEU A 333 1.92 8.11 24.10
C LEU A 333 2.18 6.62 24.41
N SER A 334 3.14 6.32 25.30
CA SER A 334 3.49 4.96 25.74
C SER A 334 2.29 4.25 26.37
#